data_AF-A0A8T0VJC4-F1
#
_entry.id   AF-A0A8T0VJC4-F1
#
_cell.length_a   1.000
_cell.length_b   1.000
_cell.length_c   1.000
_cell.angle_alpha   90.00
_cell.angle_beta   90.00
_cell.angle_gamma   90.00
#
_symmetry.space_group_name_H-M   'P 1'
#
loop_
_entity.id
_entity.type
_entity.pdbx_description
1 polymer ?
#
loop_
_entity_poly.entity_id
_entity_poly.type
_entity_poly.pdbx_seq_one_letter_code
_entity_poly.pdbx_strand_id
1 'polypeptide(L)'
;MLRDANPRELDQIVVENVLAFDAGFWVRLAARIDICKSDDDKKDYEELAENVMNIVDRLVHKTDQKIEQSTDVLKAIISPVMHEGDVKWPPREPGTLKLMEKEISRREQEGQLDEGFLSEVSAQLRQAKQDGDKPGLQAMLQKVLQLYASKSLQKRSYAYKGGQVVVPEKFLESIIQAPENEWNKVLLDGLTVGKGDISPDDLYAVISKRIERVLIRTEGGSYQQRILVEYLKEIQARAEEVVKVLQGPTI
;
A
#
# COMPACT_ATOMS: atom_id res chain seq x y z
N MET A 1 11.50 -28.36 3.91
CA MET A 1 11.38 -26.90 4.19
C MET A 1 11.00 -26.12 2.94
N LEU A 2 11.88 -25.87 1.96
CA LEU A 2 11.45 -25.19 0.70
C LEU A 2 10.49 -26.04 -0.15
N ARG A 3 10.66 -27.36 -0.13
CA ARG A 3 9.88 -28.31 -0.94
C ARG A 3 8.43 -28.53 -0.46
N ASP A 4 8.15 -28.12 0.79
CA ASP A 4 6.88 -28.36 1.48
C ASP A 4 6.13 -27.05 1.80
N ALA A 5 6.74 -25.90 1.49
CA ALA A 5 6.19 -24.58 1.78
C ALA A 5 5.11 -24.20 0.77
N ASN A 6 4.03 -23.56 1.25
CA ASN A 6 3.03 -23.00 0.34
C ASN A 6 3.60 -21.76 -0.38
N PRO A 7 3.07 -21.36 -1.54
CA PRO A 7 3.60 -20.24 -2.32
C PRO A 7 3.78 -18.93 -1.54
N ARG A 8 2.91 -18.64 -0.56
CA ARG A 8 3.00 -17.44 0.30
C ARG A 8 4.07 -17.54 1.37
N GLU A 9 4.35 -18.76 1.84
CA GLU A 9 5.45 -19.03 2.78
C GLU A 9 6.79 -19.08 2.05
N LEU A 10 6.79 -19.54 0.80
CA LEU A 10 7.99 -19.70 -0.01
C LEU A 10 8.69 -18.36 -0.23
N ASP A 11 7.96 -17.32 -0.61
CA ASP A 11 8.52 -15.99 -0.86
C ASP A 11 9.13 -15.39 0.43
N GLN A 12 8.42 -15.53 1.56
CA GLN A 12 8.91 -15.05 2.84
C GLN A 12 10.12 -15.87 3.33
N ILE A 13 10.10 -17.20 3.19
CA ILE A 13 11.24 -18.09 3.52
C ILE A 13 12.44 -17.75 2.64
N VAL A 14 12.26 -17.48 1.36
CA VAL A 14 13.36 -17.11 0.46
C VAL A 14 13.95 -15.75 0.87
N VAL A 15 13.11 -14.75 1.16
CA VAL A 15 13.57 -13.44 1.65
C VAL A 15 14.31 -13.56 2.98
N GLU A 16 13.76 -14.30 3.95
CA GLU A 16 14.40 -14.53 5.25
C GLU A 16 15.74 -15.26 5.11
N ASN A 17 15.84 -16.26 4.22
CA ASN A 17 17.11 -16.96 3.97
C ASN A 17 18.14 -16.06 3.26
N VAL A 18 17.71 -15.20 2.34
CA VAL A 18 18.59 -14.24 1.66
C VAL A 18 19.10 -13.18 2.64
N LEU A 19 18.22 -12.66 3.51
CA LEU A 19 18.59 -11.69 4.54
C LEU A 19 19.41 -12.31 5.68
N ALA A 20 19.35 -13.63 5.87
CA ALA A 20 20.17 -14.36 6.84
C ALA A 20 21.64 -14.53 6.41
N PHE A 21 22.00 -14.18 5.17
CA PHE A 21 23.40 -14.13 4.74
C PHE A 21 24.11 -12.90 5.33
N ASP A 22 24.50 -13.02 6.60
CA ASP A 22 25.22 -11.99 7.35
C ASP A 22 26.75 -12.18 7.28
N ALA A 23 27.51 -11.26 7.87
CA ALA A 23 28.96 -11.39 7.99
C ALA A 23 29.36 -12.72 8.68
N GLY A 24 28.54 -13.21 9.62
CA GLY A 24 28.75 -14.49 10.29
C GLY A 24 28.63 -15.69 9.36
N PHE A 25 27.73 -15.67 8.37
CA PHE A 25 27.61 -16.70 7.35
C PHE A 25 28.90 -16.84 6.54
N TRP A 26 29.44 -15.72 6.06
CA TRP A 26 30.68 -15.71 5.27
C TRP A 26 31.88 -16.18 6.09
N VAL A 27 31.96 -15.77 7.37
CA VAL A 27 33.00 -16.26 8.30
C VAL A 27 32.88 -17.76 8.54
N ARG A 28 31.66 -18.30 8.71
CA ARG A 28 31.44 -19.76 8.86
C ARG A 28 31.82 -20.53 7.60
N LEU A 29 31.54 -19.97 6.42
CA LEU A 29 31.89 -20.58 5.14
C LEU A 29 33.41 -20.60 4.93
N ALA A 30 34.09 -19.48 5.20
CA ALA A 30 35.55 -19.39 5.17
C ALA A 30 36.21 -20.38 6.14
N ALA A 31 35.70 -20.46 7.37
CA ALA A 31 36.20 -21.43 8.36
C ALA A 31 36.01 -22.88 7.91
N ARG A 32 34.95 -23.20 7.13
CA ARG A 32 34.75 -24.54 6.57
C ARG A 32 35.72 -24.85 5.42
N ILE A 33 36.01 -23.86 4.58
CA ILE A 33 37.03 -23.95 3.53
C ILE A 33 38.41 -24.23 4.15
N ASP A 34 38.75 -23.56 5.26
CA ASP A 34 40.05 -23.71 5.94
C ASP A 34 40.26 -25.08 6.62
N ILE A 35 39.19 -25.76 7.02
CA ILE A 35 39.26 -27.09 7.66
C ILE A 35 39.09 -28.26 6.67
N CYS A 36 38.91 -27.97 5.39
CA CYS A 36 38.83 -28.99 4.35
C CYS A 36 40.16 -29.74 4.24
N LYS A 37 40.08 -31.08 4.19
CA LYS A 37 41.25 -31.96 4.14
C LYS A 37 41.66 -32.32 2.71
N SER A 38 40.73 -32.19 1.76
CA SER A 38 40.94 -32.43 0.33
C SER A 38 40.97 -31.10 -0.41
N ASP A 39 41.90 -30.95 -1.35
CA ASP A 39 41.95 -29.78 -2.24
C ASP A 39 40.72 -29.73 -3.16
N ASP A 40 40.17 -30.88 -3.54
CA ASP A 40 38.93 -30.95 -4.33
C ASP A 40 37.74 -30.40 -3.53
N ASP A 41 37.57 -30.83 -2.27
CA ASP A 41 36.50 -30.32 -1.39
C ASP A 41 36.64 -28.80 -1.18
N LYS A 42 37.88 -28.34 -0.98
CA LYS A 42 38.18 -26.91 -0.81
C LYS A 42 37.72 -26.11 -2.02
N LYS A 43 38.03 -26.60 -3.23
CA LYS A 43 37.67 -25.97 -4.49
C LYS A 43 36.15 -25.95 -4.70
N ASP A 44 35.46 -27.04 -4.37
CA ASP A 44 34.00 -27.10 -4.45
C ASP A 44 33.33 -26.09 -3.49
N TYR A 45 33.86 -25.91 -2.28
CA TYR A 45 33.35 -24.91 -1.34
C TYR A 45 33.67 -23.46 -1.77
N GLU A 46 34.82 -23.22 -2.39
CA GLU A 46 35.17 -21.93 -2.98
C GLU A 46 34.21 -21.57 -4.14
N GLU A 47 33.95 -22.51 -5.05
CA GLU A 47 32.99 -22.33 -6.15
C GLU A 47 31.55 -22.11 -5.62
N LEU A 48 31.16 -22.84 -4.57
CA LEU A 48 29.87 -22.62 -3.91
C LEU A 48 29.79 -21.22 -3.30
N ALA A 49 30.84 -20.76 -2.62
CA ALA A 49 30.89 -19.42 -2.03
C ALA A 49 30.75 -18.32 -3.10
N GLU A 50 31.47 -18.46 -4.22
CA GLU A 50 31.41 -17.53 -5.34
C GLU A 50 30.00 -17.52 -5.97
N ASN A 51 29.40 -18.68 -6.19
CA ASN A 51 28.04 -18.78 -6.72
C ASN A 51 26.98 -18.16 -5.79
N VAL A 52 27.05 -18.42 -4.48
CA VAL A 52 26.14 -17.81 -3.51
C VAL A 52 26.34 -16.30 -3.45
N MET A 53 27.59 -15.81 -3.45
CA MET A 53 27.89 -14.38 -3.47
C MET A 53 27.33 -13.70 -4.72
N ASN A 54 27.52 -14.31 -5.90
CA ASN A 54 26.98 -13.78 -7.16
C ASN A 54 25.44 -13.71 -7.16
N ILE A 55 24.75 -14.66 -6.53
CA ILE A 55 23.29 -14.64 -6.41
C ILE A 55 22.85 -13.53 -5.46
N VAL A 56 23.48 -13.43 -4.28
CA VAL A 56 23.17 -12.40 -3.29
C VAL A 56 23.42 -11.00 -3.88
N ASP A 57 24.57 -10.79 -4.54
CA ASP A 57 24.92 -9.52 -5.14
C ASP A 57 23.91 -9.07 -6.22
N ARG A 58 23.49 -10.01 -7.08
CA ARG A 58 22.43 -9.74 -8.08
C ARG A 58 21.08 -9.41 -7.44
N LEU A 59 20.74 -10.06 -6.33
CA LEU A 59 19.49 -9.79 -5.60
C LEU A 59 19.52 -8.41 -4.94
N VAL A 60 20.64 -8.04 -4.32
CA VAL A 60 20.84 -6.70 -3.73
C VAL A 60 20.74 -5.64 -4.82
N HIS A 61 21.53 -5.74 -5.89
CA HIS A 61 21.50 -4.78 -7.00
C HIS A 61 20.10 -4.62 -7.61
N LYS A 62 19.37 -5.72 -7.82
CA LYS A 62 18.01 -5.68 -8.37
C LYS A 62 17.01 -5.05 -7.39
N THR A 63 17.22 -5.23 -6.09
CA THR A 63 16.41 -4.61 -5.04
C THR A 63 16.67 -3.10 -5.00
N ASP A 64 17.93 -2.68 -4.99
CA ASP A 64 18.32 -1.27 -5.01
C ASP A 64 17.77 -0.56 -6.24
N GLN A 65 17.91 -1.16 -7.43
CA GLN A 65 17.34 -0.63 -8.67
C GLN A 65 15.81 -0.45 -8.57
N LYS A 66 15.11 -1.39 -7.93
CA LYS A 66 13.65 -1.32 -7.76
C LYS A 66 13.24 -0.25 -6.73
N ILE A 67 14.05 -0.06 -5.67
CA ILE A 67 13.85 1.01 -4.69
C ILE A 67 14.05 2.38 -5.34
N GLU A 68 15.12 2.55 -6.13
CA GLU A 68 15.37 3.79 -6.89
C GLU A 68 14.22 4.09 -7.85
N GLN A 69 13.78 3.07 -8.61
CA GLN A 69 12.64 3.21 -9.52
C GLN A 69 11.36 3.60 -8.77
N SER A 70 11.06 2.97 -7.63
CA SER A 70 9.89 3.29 -6.81
C SER A 70 9.96 4.70 -6.25
N THR A 71 11.15 5.13 -5.83
CA THR A 71 11.42 6.48 -5.33
C THR A 71 11.24 7.53 -6.42
N ASP A 72 11.69 7.28 -7.64
CA ASP A 72 11.51 8.22 -8.75
C ASP A 72 10.06 8.30 -9.22
N VAL A 73 9.33 7.17 -9.20
CA VAL A 73 7.88 7.17 -9.42
C VAL A 73 7.17 8.00 -8.35
N LEU A 74 7.54 7.82 -7.07
CA LEU A 74 6.98 8.60 -5.97
C LEU A 74 7.27 10.10 -6.15
N LYS A 75 8.52 10.47 -6.44
CA LYS A 75 8.93 11.87 -6.72
C LYS A 75 8.11 12.48 -7.85
N ALA A 76 7.83 11.73 -8.91
CA ALA A 76 7.03 12.22 -10.03
C ALA A 76 5.56 12.44 -9.63
N ILE A 77 4.98 11.53 -8.84
CA ILE A 77 3.60 11.69 -8.32
C ILE A 77 3.48 12.93 -7.43
N ILE A 78 4.51 13.24 -6.64
CA ILE A 78 4.51 14.36 -5.68
C ILE A 78 5.07 15.66 -6.30
N SER A 79 5.71 15.61 -7.47
CA SER A 79 6.28 16.79 -8.11
C SER A 79 5.27 17.95 -8.26
N PRO A 80 3.99 17.72 -8.61
CA PRO A 80 2.99 18.79 -8.65
C PRO A 80 2.79 19.53 -7.34
N VAL A 81 3.10 18.92 -6.18
CA VAL A 81 2.96 19.55 -4.86
C VAL A 81 4.25 20.19 -4.36
N MET A 82 5.38 19.95 -5.03
CA MET A 82 6.69 20.53 -4.71
C MET A 82 6.83 21.90 -5.38
N HIS A 83 6.14 22.91 -4.85
CA HIS A 83 6.37 24.32 -5.23
C HIS A 83 7.39 24.95 -4.27
N GLU A 84 8.21 25.88 -4.77
CA GLU A 84 9.11 26.69 -3.94
C GLU A 84 8.28 27.66 -3.08
N GLY A 85 8.01 27.30 -1.82
CA GLY A 85 7.27 28.13 -0.87
C GLY A 85 6.68 27.35 0.33
N ASP A 86 5.94 28.06 1.17
CA ASP A 86 5.26 27.54 2.37
C ASP A 86 4.08 26.63 1.98
N VAL A 87 4.39 25.38 1.60
CA VAL A 87 3.37 24.38 1.24
C VAL A 87 2.56 24.01 2.49
N LYS A 88 1.25 24.22 2.44
CA LYS A 88 0.32 23.67 3.44
C LYS A 88 0.12 22.18 3.17
N TRP A 89 0.63 21.35 4.08
CA TRP A 89 0.50 19.90 4.04
C TRP A 89 -0.74 19.43 4.83
N PRO A 90 -1.50 18.44 4.35
CA PRO A 90 -1.47 17.84 3.01
C PRO A 90 -1.95 18.82 1.92
N PRO A 91 -1.59 18.58 0.64
CA PRO A 91 -2.09 19.36 -0.48
C PRO A 91 -3.63 19.26 -0.57
N ARG A 92 -4.30 20.41 -0.48
CA ARG A 92 -5.77 20.52 -0.55
C ARG A 92 -6.27 21.17 -1.82
N GLU A 93 -5.36 21.70 -2.63
CA GLU A 93 -5.75 22.42 -3.84
C GLU A 93 -6.28 21.44 -4.90
N PRO A 94 -7.51 21.63 -5.40
CA PRO A 94 -8.13 20.71 -6.34
C PRO A 94 -7.34 20.54 -7.64
N GLY A 95 -6.65 21.60 -8.10
CA GLY A 95 -5.80 21.55 -9.30
C GLY A 95 -4.62 20.60 -9.12
N THR A 96 -3.95 20.69 -7.98
CA THR A 96 -2.79 19.86 -7.65
C THR A 96 -3.17 18.40 -7.43
N LEU A 97 -4.29 18.13 -6.75
CA LEU A 97 -4.81 16.78 -6.58
C LEU A 97 -5.16 16.12 -7.93
N LYS A 98 -5.74 16.87 -8.87
CA LYS A 98 -6.01 16.36 -10.23
C LYS A 98 -4.72 16.01 -10.99
N LEU A 99 -3.65 16.77 -10.81
CA LEU A 99 -2.35 16.44 -11.41
C LEU A 99 -1.76 15.16 -10.82
N MET A 100 -1.82 15.00 -9.49
CA MET A 100 -1.39 13.77 -8.81
C MET A 100 -2.22 12.56 -9.25
N GLU A 101 -3.55 12.70 -9.34
CA GLU A 101 -4.44 11.64 -9.82
C GLU A 101 -4.15 11.21 -11.27
N LYS A 102 -3.85 12.19 -12.13
CA LYS A 102 -3.47 11.93 -13.52
C LYS A 102 -2.16 11.16 -13.58
N GLU A 103 -1.18 11.54 -12.76
CA GLU A 103 0.11 10.87 -12.69
C GLU A 103 -0.03 9.45 -12.14
N ILE A 104 -0.81 9.24 -11.06
CA ILE A 104 -1.14 7.89 -10.56
C ILE A 104 -1.78 7.03 -11.65
N SER A 105 -2.76 7.58 -12.38
CA SER A 105 -3.44 6.84 -13.45
C SER A 105 -2.48 6.45 -14.58
N ARG A 106 -1.55 7.34 -14.93
CA ARG A 106 -0.51 7.07 -15.94
C ARG A 106 0.46 5.99 -15.48
N ARG A 107 1.01 6.11 -14.26
CA ARG A 107 1.95 5.16 -13.66
C ARG A 107 1.32 3.78 -13.48
N GLU A 108 0.03 3.73 -13.17
CA GLU A 108 -0.73 2.49 -13.08
C GLU A 108 -0.85 1.78 -14.44
N GLN A 109 -1.14 2.52 -15.51
CA GLN A 109 -1.19 1.98 -16.88
C GLN A 109 0.18 1.46 -17.34
N GLU A 110 1.26 2.08 -16.87
CA GLU A 110 2.64 1.67 -17.14
C GLU A 110 3.09 0.48 -16.26
N GLY A 111 2.24 0.00 -15.34
CA GLY A 111 2.56 -1.11 -14.43
C GLY A 111 3.59 -0.74 -13.35
N GLN A 112 3.80 0.55 -13.08
CA GLN A 112 4.81 1.06 -12.16
C GLN A 112 4.29 1.22 -10.72
N LEU A 113 2.99 1.09 -10.50
CA LEU A 113 2.37 1.05 -9.17
C LEU A 113 2.22 -0.41 -8.71
N ASP A 114 3.32 -1.15 -8.79
CA ASP A 114 3.37 -2.57 -8.44
C ASP A 114 3.54 -2.76 -6.92
N GLU A 115 3.60 -4.01 -6.50
CA GLU A 115 3.73 -4.36 -5.10
C GLU A 115 5.03 -3.84 -4.46
N GLY A 116 6.10 -3.70 -5.25
CA GLY A 116 7.35 -3.08 -4.78
C GLY A 116 7.16 -1.61 -4.45
N PHE A 117 6.54 -0.85 -5.36
CA PHE A 117 6.19 0.54 -5.13
C PHE A 117 5.31 0.71 -3.87
N LEU A 118 4.25 -0.09 -3.74
CA LEU A 118 3.35 -0.01 -2.58
C LEU A 118 4.05 -0.36 -1.28
N SER A 119 4.96 -1.34 -1.30
CA SER A 119 5.77 -1.72 -0.14
C SER A 119 6.68 -0.58 0.32
N GLU A 120 7.32 0.10 -0.63
CA GLU A 120 8.26 1.19 -0.39
C GLU A 120 7.55 2.41 0.20
N VAL A 121 6.47 2.88 -0.43
CA VAL A 121 5.67 4.01 0.08
C VAL A 121 5.12 3.70 1.48
N SER A 122 4.68 2.46 1.70
CA SER A 122 4.20 2.02 3.01
C SER A 122 5.32 1.98 4.07
N ALA A 123 6.53 1.57 3.69
CA ALA A 123 7.70 1.58 4.57
C ALA A 123 8.11 3.00 4.95
N GLN A 124 8.23 3.90 3.97
CA GLN A 124 8.51 5.31 4.21
C GLN A 124 7.44 5.97 5.08
N LEU A 125 6.16 5.62 4.89
CA LEU A 125 5.07 6.15 5.72
C LEU A 125 5.18 5.70 7.17
N ARG A 126 5.54 4.43 7.41
CA ARG A 126 5.77 3.91 8.77
C ARG A 126 6.95 4.60 9.43
N GLN A 127 8.05 4.77 8.71
CA GLN A 127 9.24 5.47 9.21
C GLN A 127 8.92 6.94 9.54
N ALA A 128 8.24 7.66 8.64
CA ALA A 128 7.84 9.04 8.89
C ALA A 128 6.93 9.20 10.12
N LYS A 129 6.06 8.20 10.39
CA LYS A 129 5.22 8.16 11.61
C LYS A 129 6.03 7.91 12.89
N GLN A 130 7.07 7.07 12.81
CA GLN A 130 7.94 6.75 13.96
C GLN A 130 8.87 7.92 14.29
N ASP A 131 9.43 8.56 13.27
CA ASP A 131 10.37 9.68 13.45
C ASP A 131 9.66 10.93 13.99
N GLY A 132 8.36 11.12 13.71
CA GLY A 132 7.55 12.24 14.22
C GLY A 132 7.93 13.64 13.72
N ASP A 133 9.13 13.80 13.17
CA ASP A 133 9.74 15.07 12.79
C ASP A 133 9.29 15.59 11.42
N LYS A 134 8.55 14.80 10.64
CA LYS A 134 8.17 15.13 9.25
C LYS A 134 6.66 14.92 8.99
N PRO A 135 5.77 15.67 9.68
CA PRO A 135 4.32 15.54 9.49
C PRO A 135 3.87 15.83 8.05
N GLY A 136 4.57 16.71 7.33
CA GLY A 136 4.29 16.99 5.93
C GLY A 136 4.54 15.80 5.00
N LEU A 137 5.65 15.07 5.21
CA LEU A 137 5.98 13.87 4.44
C LEU A 137 4.98 12.74 4.74
N GLN A 138 4.63 12.53 6.01
CA GLN A 138 3.61 11.57 6.38
C GLN A 138 2.28 11.85 5.66
N ALA A 139 1.82 13.10 5.70
CA ALA A 139 0.55 13.49 5.06
C ALA A 139 0.59 13.30 3.54
N MET A 140 1.74 13.55 2.90
CA MET A 140 1.95 13.34 1.47
C MET A 140 1.93 11.84 1.10
N LEU A 141 2.68 11.01 1.81
CA LEU A 141 2.72 9.56 1.56
C LEU A 141 1.34 8.92 1.78
N GLN A 142 0.64 9.32 2.84
CA GLN A 142 -0.74 8.91 3.06
C GLN A 142 -1.64 9.33 1.90
N LYS A 143 -1.48 10.56 1.38
CA LYS A 143 -2.27 11.04 0.25
C LYS A 143 -2.04 10.23 -1.02
N VAL A 144 -0.81 9.87 -1.32
CA VAL A 144 -0.47 9.01 -2.46
C VAL A 144 -1.19 7.66 -2.37
N LEU A 145 -1.14 7.01 -1.20
CA LEU A 145 -1.81 5.72 -0.97
C LEU A 145 -3.34 5.83 -1.06
N GLN A 146 -3.93 6.90 -0.54
CA GLN A 146 -5.38 7.16 -0.63
C GLN A 146 -5.83 7.39 -2.08
N LEU A 147 -5.07 8.15 -2.87
CA LEU A 147 -5.38 8.36 -4.29
C LEU A 147 -5.27 7.06 -5.08
N TYR A 148 -4.23 6.26 -4.83
CA TYR A 148 -4.08 4.92 -5.40
C TYR A 148 -5.28 4.03 -5.05
N ALA A 149 -5.66 3.98 -3.77
CA ALA A 149 -6.78 3.16 -3.29
C ALA A 149 -8.11 3.59 -3.93
N SER A 150 -8.38 4.89 -3.97
CA SER A 150 -9.55 5.47 -4.61
C SER A 150 -9.65 5.05 -6.08
N LYS A 151 -8.58 5.23 -6.87
CA LYS A 151 -8.57 4.85 -8.30
C LYS A 151 -8.71 3.35 -8.49
N SER A 152 -7.99 2.55 -7.69
CA SER A 152 -8.06 1.09 -7.74
C SER A 152 -9.46 0.57 -7.46
N LEU A 153 -10.16 1.12 -6.46
CA LEU A 153 -11.52 0.74 -6.13
C LEU A 153 -12.53 1.17 -7.21
N GLN A 154 -12.33 2.33 -7.84
CA GLN A 154 -13.23 2.84 -8.89
C GLN A 154 -13.23 2.01 -10.18
N LYS A 155 -12.20 1.18 -10.41
CA LYS A 155 -12.11 0.31 -11.61
C LYS A 155 -13.30 -0.62 -11.79
N ARG A 156 -14.02 -0.96 -10.71
CA ARG A 156 -15.22 -1.79 -10.76
C ARG A 156 -16.34 -1.14 -9.98
N SER A 157 -17.46 -0.91 -10.66
CA SER A 157 -18.70 -0.52 -10.03
C SER A 157 -19.48 -1.76 -9.58
N TYR A 158 -20.04 -1.71 -8.38
CA TYR A 158 -21.01 -2.66 -7.86
C TYR A 158 -22.38 -2.00 -7.62
N ALA A 159 -22.52 -0.73 -7.97
CA ALA A 159 -23.77 0.03 -7.83
C ALA A 159 -24.94 -0.55 -8.63
N TYR A 160 -24.72 -1.52 -9.52
CA TYR A 160 -25.75 -2.14 -10.33
C TYR A 160 -25.76 -3.65 -10.15
N LYS A 161 -26.91 -4.22 -9.80
CA LYS A 161 -27.14 -5.68 -9.70
C LYS A 161 -28.44 -6.03 -10.42
N GLY A 162 -28.35 -6.84 -11.48
CA GLY A 162 -29.53 -7.26 -12.26
C GLY A 162 -30.31 -6.11 -12.89
N GLY A 163 -29.64 -5.03 -13.29
CA GLY A 163 -30.27 -3.81 -13.84
C GLY A 163 -30.84 -2.86 -12.79
N GLN A 164 -30.81 -3.20 -11.49
CA GLN A 164 -31.26 -2.34 -10.40
C GLN A 164 -30.08 -1.64 -9.73
N VAL A 165 -30.30 -0.40 -9.28
CA VAL A 165 -29.31 0.37 -8.53
C VAL A 165 -29.30 -0.09 -7.08
N VAL A 166 -28.15 -0.56 -6.61
CA VAL A 166 -27.88 -0.81 -5.20
C VAL A 166 -27.51 0.53 -4.56
N VAL A 167 -28.52 1.24 -4.05
CA VAL A 167 -28.36 2.65 -3.60
C VAL A 167 -27.24 2.83 -2.57
N PRO A 168 -27.10 1.99 -1.52
CA PRO A 168 -26.01 2.13 -0.56
C PRO A 168 -24.61 1.95 -1.20
N GLU A 169 -24.48 1.06 -2.18
CA GLU A 169 -23.21 0.86 -2.89
C GLU A 169 -22.91 2.03 -3.84
N LYS A 170 -23.93 2.60 -4.50
CA LYS A 170 -23.77 3.83 -5.29
C LYS A 170 -23.32 5.00 -4.40
N PHE A 171 -23.84 5.08 -3.18
CA PHE A 171 -23.39 6.06 -2.21
C PHE A 171 -21.93 5.81 -1.78
N LEU A 172 -21.54 4.58 -1.46
CA LEU A 172 -20.14 4.24 -1.20
C LEU A 172 -19.22 4.64 -2.38
N GLU A 173 -19.64 4.41 -3.62
CA GLU A 173 -18.88 4.83 -4.81
C GLU A 173 -18.71 6.35 -4.90
N SER A 174 -19.73 7.14 -4.52
CA SER A 174 -19.59 8.60 -4.45
C SER A 174 -18.59 9.06 -3.38
N ILE A 175 -18.50 8.38 -2.24
CA ILE A 175 -17.50 8.68 -1.20
C ILE A 175 -16.09 8.33 -1.70
N ILE A 176 -15.93 7.16 -2.35
CA ILE A 176 -14.65 6.74 -2.93
C ILE A 176 -14.18 7.74 -4.02
N GLN A 177 -15.11 8.30 -4.80
CA GLN A 177 -14.82 9.29 -5.83
C GLN A 177 -14.54 10.69 -5.28
N ALA A 178 -15.09 11.01 -4.11
CA ALA A 178 -14.93 12.31 -3.51
C ALA A 178 -13.51 12.51 -2.93
N PRO A 179 -12.95 13.72 -3.03
CA PRO A 179 -11.78 14.09 -2.27
C PRO A 179 -12.02 13.88 -0.76
N GLU A 180 -11.01 13.38 -0.05
CA GLU A 180 -11.06 13.12 1.40
C GLU A 180 -11.56 14.32 2.22
N ASN A 181 -11.18 15.55 1.86
CA ASN A 181 -11.63 16.76 2.53
C ASN A 181 -13.13 17.07 2.35
N GLU A 182 -13.78 16.41 1.39
CA GLU A 182 -15.21 16.51 1.13
C GLU A 182 -16.00 15.34 1.73
N TRP A 183 -15.33 14.31 2.27
CA TRP A 183 -16.02 13.14 2.82
C TRP A 183 -17.04 13.51 3.88
N ASN A 184 -16.73 14.41 4.81
CA ASN A 184 -17.68 14.83 5.83
C ASN A 184 -18.95 15.41 5.21
N LYS A 185 -18.82 16.22 4.15
CA LYS A 185 -19.96 16.78 3.45
C LYS A 185 -20.77 15.70 2.75
N VAL A 186 -20.10 14.81 1.99
CA VAL A 186 -20.77 13.70 1.28
C VAL A 186 -21.48 12.75 2.26
N LEU A 187 -20.85 12.46 3.39
CA LEU A 187 -21.42 11.63 4.46
C LEU A 187 -22.65 12.30 5.09
N LEU A 188 -22.58 13.59 5.41
CA LEU A 188 -23.70 14.35 5.95
C LEU A 188 -24.87 14.39 4.95
N ASP A 189 -24.60 14.69 3.68
CA ASP A 189 -25.64 14.84 2.66
C ASP A 189 -26.31 13.50 2.30
N GLY A 190 -25.60 12.37 2.43
CA GLY A 190 -26.11 11.06 2.05
C GLY A 190 -26.65 10.18 3.18
N LEU A 191 -26.21 10.39 4.43
CA LEU A 191 -26.67 9.61 5.57
C LEU A 191 -27.98 10.15 6.15
N THR A 192 -28.83 9.27 6.68
CA THR A 192 -30.10 9.65 7.32
C THR A 192 -29.93 10.60 8.50
N VAL A 193 -28.80 10.55 9.21
CA VAL A 193 -28.48 11.49 10.29
C VAL A 193 -28.34 12.95 9.82
N GLY A 194 -28.03 13.17 8.53
CA GLY A 194 -27.87 14.49 7.91
C GLY A 194 -28.95 14.84 6.87
N LYS A 195 -30.08 14.11 6.87
CA LYS A 195 -31.23 14.22 5.92
C LYS A 195 -31.06 13.51 4.57
N GLY A 196 -30.07 12.63 4.44
CA GLY A 196 -29.98 11.72 3.30
C GLY A 196 -30.87 10.47 3.44
N ASP A 197 -30.77 9.56 2.46
CA ASP A 197 -31.64 8.38 2.35
C ASP A 197 -30.98 7.07 2.84
N ILE A 198 -29.69 7.10 3.20
CA ILE A 198 -28.92 5.89 3.52
C ILE A 198 -28.69 5.77 5.01
N SER A 199 -29.10 4.63 5.60
CA SER A 199 -28.80 4.38 7.01
C SER A 199 -27.30 4.12 7.21
N PRO A 200 -26.72 4.48 8.38
CA PRO A 200 -25.34 4.13 8.70
C PRO A 200 -25.07 2.63 8.57
N ASP A 201 -25.99 1.78 9.03
CA ASP A 201 -25.87 0.32 8.97
C ASP A 201 -25.83 -0.20 7.53
N ASP A 202 -26.62 0.37 6.62
CA ASP A 202 -26.58 0.02 5.20
C ASP A 202 -25.23 0.37 4.58
N LEU A 203 -24.66 1.52 4.93
CA LEU A 203 -23.32 1.93 4.49
C LEU A 203 -22.26 0.95 5.03
N TYR A 204 -22.30 0.62 6.32
CA TYR A 204 -21.34 -0.30 6.94
C TYR A 204 -21.43 -1.70 6.34
N ALA A 205 -22.63 -2.16 6.01
CA ALA A 205 -22.85 -3.45 5.36
C ALA A 205 -22.23 -3.50 3.95
N VAL A 206 -22.34 -2.43 3.15
CA VAL A 206 -21.70 -2.41 1.83
C VAL A 206 -20.19 -2.22 1.91
N ILE A 207 -19.68 -1.46 2.88
CA ILE A 207 -18.23 -1.36 3.14
C ILE A 207 -17.66 -2.74 3.51
N SER A 208 -18.31 -3.47 4.42
CA SER A 208 -17.89 -4.82 4.81
C SER A 208 -17.85 -5.77 3.62
N LYS A 209 -18.90 -5.76 2.77
CA LYS A 209 -18.91 -6.54 1.51
C LYS A 209 -17.80 -6.11 0.54
N ARG A 210 -17.47 -4.81 0.48
CA ARG A 210 -16.37 -4.30 -0.34
C ARG A 210 -15.03 -4.83 0.15
N ILE A 211 -14.80 -4.85 1.46
CA ILE A 211 -13.62 -5.42 2.11
C ILE A 211 -13.50 -6.91 1.78
N GLU A 212 -14.56 -7.70 1.94
CA GLU A 212 -14.56 -9.14 1.58
C GLU A 212 -14.18 -9.36 0.11
N ARG A 213 -14.72 -8.55 -0.80
CA ARG A 213 -14.38 -8.63 -2.23
C ARG A 213 -12.92 -8.28 -2.49
N VAL A 214 -12.35 -7.31 -1.79
CA VAL A 214 -10.91 -7.00 -1.87
C VAL A 214 -10.11 -8.22 -1.40
N LEU A 215 -10.45 -8.77 -0.23
CA LEU A 215 -9.74 -9.91 0.37
C LEU A 215 -9.69 -11.14 -0.55
N ILE A 216 -10.77 -11.42 -1.29
CA ILE A 216 -10.85 -12.57 -2.21
C ILE A 216 -10.09 -12.33 -3.52
N ARG A 217 -9.94 -11.07 -3.94
CA ARG A 217 -9.46 -10.72 -5.30
C ARG A 217 -8.01 -10.27 -5.34
N THR A 218 -7.43 -9.92 -4.21
CA THR A 218 -6.02 -9.56 -4.09
C THR A 218 -5.25 -10.71 -3.45
N GLU A 219 -3.94 -10.72 -3.67
CA GLU A 219 -3.08 -11.66 -2.98
C GLU A 219 -3.11 -11.44 -1.47
N GLY A 220 -3.28 -12.51 -0.70
CA GLY A 220 -3.37 -12.48 0.75
C GLY A 220 -2.08 -11.95 1.37
N GLY A 221 -2.17 -10.88 2.15
CA GLY A 221 -1.03 -10.27 2.81
C GLY A 221 -0.32 -9.17 2.01
N SER A 222 -0.69 -8.97 0.73
CA SER A 222 -0.15 -7.90 -0.10
C SER A 222 -0.43 -6.50 0.48
N TYR A 223 0.49 -5.57 0.24
CA TYR A 223 0.33 -4.14 0.42
C TYR A 223 -0.88 -3.63 -0.34
N GLN A 224 -1.11 -4.06 -1.59
CA GLN A 224 -2.35 -3.71 -2.30
C GLN A 224 -3.59 -4.09 -1.47
N GLN A 225 -3.68 -5.32 -0.97
CA GLN A 225 -4.81 -5.74 -0.13
C GLN A 225 -4.94 -4.85 1.12
N ARG A 226 -3.85 -4.64 1.85
CA ARG A 226 -3.82 -3.86 3.10
C ARG A 226 -4.27 -2.42 2.86
N ILE A 227 -3.70 -1.74 1.87
CA ILE A 227 -4.01 -0.34 1.55
C ILE A 227 -5.49 -0.17 1.18
N LEU A 228 -6.04 -1.06 0.34
CA LEU A 228 -7.45 -0.98 -0.07
C LEU A 228 -8.40 -1.23 1.10
N VAL A 229 -8.07 -2.17 1.99
CA VAL A 229 -8.86 -2.46 3.20
C VAL A 229 -8.77 -1.31 4.21
N GLU A 230 -7.58 -0.77 4.44
CA GLU A 230 -7.37 0.38 5.34
C GLU A 230 -8.13 1.61 4.86
N TYR A 231 -8.11 1.89 3.55
CA TYR A 231 -8.87 3.01 2.96
C TYR A 231 -10.38 2.86 3.19
N LEU A 232 -10.93 1.65 3.00
CA LEU A 232 -12.35 1.38 3.25
C LEU A 232 -12.71 1.50 4.74
N LYS A 233 -11.82 1.06 5.63
CA LYS A 233 -11.96 1.23 7.07
C LYS A 233 -11.87 2.71 7.49
N GLU A 234 -11.04 3.50 6.82
CA GLU A 234 -10.94 4.95 7.07
C GLU A 234 -12.25 5.65 6.72
N ILE A 235 -12.89 5.29 5.59
CA ILE A 235 -14.24 5.77 5.23
C ILE A 235 -15.25 5.40 6.32
N GLN A 236 -15.24 4.14 6.78
CA GLN A 236 -16.14 3.68 7.83
C GLN A 236 -15.92 4.45 9.14
N ALA A 237 -14.68 4.58 9.60
CA ALA A 237 -14.34 5.31 10.82
C ALA A 237 -14.78 6.78 10.75
N ARG A 238 -14.66 7.41 9.56
CA ARG A 238 -15.16 8.78 9.34
C ARG A 238 -16.68 8.85 9.41
N ALA A 239 -17.39 7.89 8.82
CA ALA A 239 -18.84 7.81 8.91
C ALA A 239 -19.30 7.62 10.36
N GLU A 240 -18.64 6.76 11.13
CA GLU A 240 -18.92 6.55 12.56
C GLU A 240 -18.70 7.84 13.37
N GLU A 241 -17.63 8.59 13.08
CA GLU A 241 -17.36 9.89 13.69
C GLU A 241 -18.48 10.91 13.41
N VAL A 242 -18.91 11.03 12.15
CA VAL A 242 -20.01 11.93 11.74
C VAL A 242 -21.32 11.56 12.45
N VAL A 243 -21.65 10.27 12.50
CA VAL A 243 -22.86 9.77 13.18
C VAL A 243 -22.81 10.09 14.67
N LYS A 244 -21.68 9.84 15.33
CA LYS A 244 -21.49 10.13 16.76
C LYS A 244 -21.63 11.61 17.09
N VAL A 245 -21.07 12.50 16.26
CA VAL A 245 -21.16 13.95 16.48
C VAL A 245 -22.62 14.44 16.36
N LEU A 246 -23.39 13.90 15.41
CA LEU A 246 -24.77 14.33 15.16
C LEU A 246 -25.79 13.73 16.12
N GLN A 247 -25.57 12.51 16.61
CA GLN A 247 -26.48 11.86 17.56
C GLN A 247 -26.28 12.37 19.01
N GLY A 248 -25.20 13.12 19.27
CA GLY A 248 -24.85 13.59 20.61
C GLY A 248 -24.29 12.48 21.51
N PRO A 249 -23.79 12.82 22.72
CA PRO A 249 -23.37 11.79 23.68
C PRO A 249 -24.58 10.96 24.09
N THR A 250 -24.47 9.64 23.99
CA THR A 250 -25.40 8.70 24.59
C THR A 250 -25.40 8.94 26.10
N ILE A 251 -26.50 9.48 26.64
CA ILE A 251 -26.69 9.71 28.08
C ILE A 251 -26.79 8.36 28.80
#